data_AF-A0A527XEA6-F1
#
_entry.id   AF-A0A527XEA6-F1
#
_cell.length_a   1.000
_cell.length_b   1.000
_cell.length_c   1.000
_cell.angle_alpha   90.00
_cell.angle_beta   90.00
_cell.angle_gamma   90.00
#
_symmetry.space_group_name_H-M   'P 1'
#
loop_
_entity.id
_entity.type
_entity.pdbx_description
1 polymer ?
#
loop_
_entity_poly.entity_id
_entity_poly.type
_entity_poly.pdbx_seq_one_letter_code
_entity_poly.pdbx_strand_id
1 'polypeptide(L)' 'CLHGVDLAAIRPGASVVVLGGGVIGLLVVQLAKLAGAATIILSTRQASRRALAEELGATATIYPSAGDPIAAIA' A
#
# COMPACT_ATOMS: atom_id res chain seq x y z
N CYS A 1 -10.13 -2.57 9.06
CA CYS A 1 -8.70 -2.43 8.70
C CYS A 1 -7.82 -3.19 9.68
N LEU A 2 -7.92 -2.94 11.00
CA LEU A 2 -7.05 -3.56 12.03
C LEU A 2 -7.00 -5.08 11.95
N HIS A 3 -8.15 -5.76 11.95
CA HIS A 3 -8.23 -7.22 11.82
C HIS A 3 -7.50 -7.77 10.58
N GLY A 4 -7.53 -7.05 9.45
CA GLY A 4 -6.81 -7.47 8.25
C GLY A 4 -5.29 -7.34 8.39
N VAL A 5 -4.82 -6.33 9.15
CA VAL A 5 -3.39 -6.15 9.46
C VAL A 5 -2.93 -7.21 10.45
N ASP A 6 -3.75 -7.55 11.45
CA ASP A 6 -3.45 -8.63 12.41
C ASP A 6 -3.29 -9.97 11.70
N LEU A 7 -4.21 -10.29 10.78
CA LEU A 7 -4.16 -11.51 9.97
C LEU A 7 -2.96 -11.51 9.00
N ALA A 8 -2.60 -10.35 8.44
CA ALA A 8 -1.45 -10.22 7.55
C ALA A 8 -0.11 -10.43 8.29
N ALA A 9 -0.11 -10.39 9.64
CA ALA A 9 1.05 -10.65 10.48
C ALA A 9 2.32 -9.91 10.00
N ILE A 10 2.16 -8.64 9.65
CA ILE A 10 3.24 -7.79 9.14
C ILE A 10 4.38 -7.76 10.18
N ARG A 11 5.61 -7.90 9.70
CA ARG A 11 6.82 -7.85 10.51
C ARG A 11 7.72 -6.71 10.04
N PRO A 12 8.61 -6.20 10.91
CA PRO A 12 9.64 -5.27 10.49
C PRO A 12 10.41 -5.80 9.27
N GLY A 13 10.58 -4.96 8.25
CA GLY A 13 11.24 -5.34 6.99
C GLY A 13 10.33 -6.00 5.95
N ALA A 14 9.04 -6.24 6.25
CA ALA A 14 8.13 -6.87 5.30
C ALA A 14 7.82 -5.99 4.08
N SER A 15 7.50 -6.65 2.97
CA SER A 15 6.94 -6.03 1.76
C SER A 15 5.44 -6.27 1.71
N VAL A 16 4.66 -5.20 1.58
CA VAL A 16 3.19 -5.21 1.67
C VAL A 16 2.61 -4.58 0.41
N VAL A 17 1.59 -5.24 -0.17
CA VAL A 17 0.78 -4.67 -1.26
C VAL A 17 -0.64 -4.44 -0.75
N VAL A 18 -1.12 -3.21 -0.86
CA VAL A 18 -2.48 -2.80 -0.52
C VAL A 18 -3.29 -2.64 -1.80
N LEU A 19 -4.25 -3.54 -2.00
CA LEU A 19 -5.14 -3.52 -3.16
C LEU A 19 -6.37 -2.67 -2.85
N GLY A 20 -6.39 -1.44 -3.40
CA GLY A 20 -7.50 -0.49 -3.29
C GLY A 20 -7.17 0.76 -2.46
N GLY A 21 -7.34 1.94 -3.07
CA GLY A 21 -7.06 3.25 -2.46
C GLY A 21 -8.26 3.93 -1.80
N GLY A 22 -9.19 3.16 -1.23
CA GLY A 22 -10.29 3.70 -0.41
C GLY A 22 -9.79 4.11 0.98
N VAL A 23 -10.69 4.65 1.83
CA VAL A 23 -10.35 5.03 3.22
C VAL A 23 -9.72 3.88 4.01
N ILE A 24 -10.23 2.65 3.86
CA ILE A 24 -9.67 1.47 4.53
C ILE A 24 -8.25 1.18 4.04
N GLY A 25 -8.00 1.23 2.73
CA GLY A 25 -6.68 0.95 2.16
C GLY A 25 -5.64 1.97 2.58
N LEU A 26 -6.00 3.26 2.61
CA LEU A 26 -5.12 4.31 3.11
C LEU A 26 -4.80 4.16 4.61
N LEU A 27 -5.77 3.71 5.42
CA LEU A 27 -5.50 3.35 6.81
C LEU A 27 -4.56 2.13 6.92
N VAL A 28 -4.72 1.13 6.05
CA VAL A 28 -3.82 -0.04 6.01
C VAL A 28 -2.38 0.36 5.64
N VAL A 29 -2.17 1.34 4.75
CA VAL A 29 -0.83 1.87 4.44
C VAL A 29 -0.15 2.39 5.71
N GLN A 30 -0.84 3.23 6.47
CA GLN A 30 -0.33 3.78 7.73
C GLN A 30 -0.05 2.68 8.76
N LEU A 31 -0.96 1.71 8.89
CA LEU A 31 -0.79 0.57 9.81
C LEU A 31 0.39 -0.33 9.40
N ALA A 32 0.58 -0.58 8.11
CA ALA A 32 1.72 -1.34 7.60
C ALA A 32 3.05 -0.62 7.89
N LYS A 33 3.08 0.70 7.73
CA LYS A 33 4.24 1.54 8.09
C LYS A 33 4.54 1.48 9.58
N LEU A 34 3.51 1.61 10.42
CA LEU A 34 3.65 1.49 11.88
C LEU A 34 4.10 0.08 12.32
N ALA A 35 3.70 -0.96 11.59
CA ALA A 35 4.15 -2.33 11.80
C ALA A 35 5.61 -2.59 11.34
N GLY A 36 6.26 -1.59 10.73
CA GLY A 36 7.65 -1.64 10.31
C GLY A 36 7.88 -2.22 8.92
N ALA A 37 6.86 -2.30 8.06
CA ALA A 37 7.05 -2.71 6.67
C ALA A 37 8.08 -1.79 5.97
N ALA A 38 9.04 -2.39 5.27
CA ALA A 38 10.06 -1.64 4.53
C ALA A 38 9.56 -1.22 3.14
N THR A 39 8.63 -1.98 2.57
CA THR A 39 8.05 -1.69 1.25
C THR A 39 6.53 -1.75 1.36
N ILE A 40 5.85 -0.70 0.90
CA ILE A 40 4.40 -0.57 0.96
C ILE A 40 3.92 -0.04 -0.39
N ILE A 41 3.30 -0.90 -1.18
CA ILE A 41 2.79 -0.54 -2.51
C ILE A 41 1.27 -0.42 -2.44
N LEU A 42 0.70 0.74 -2.83
CA LEU A 42 -0.75 0.89 -2.93
C LEU A 42 -1.21 0.93 -4.39
N SER A 43 -2.17 0.06 -4.72
CA SER A 43 -2.77 -0.02 -6.06
C SER A 43 -4.15 0.68 -6.08
N THR A 44 -4.29 1.72 -6.91
CA THR A 44 -5.59 2.40 -7.10
C THR A 44 -5.64 3.21 -8.41
N ARG A 45 -6.86 3.40 -8.93
CA ARG A 45 -7.10 4.12 -10.19
C ARG A 45 -6.96 5.64 -10.04
N GLN A 46 -7.41 6.20 -8.91
CA GLN A 46 -7.46 7.64 -8.71
C GLN A 46 -6.07 8.21 -8.39
N ALA A 47 -5.59 9.15 -9.20
CA ALA A 47 -4.28 9.79 -9.01
C ALA A 47 -4.17 10.52 -7.66
N SER A 48 -5.23 11.22 -7.23
CA SER A 48 -5.28 11.89 -5.92
C SER A 48 -5.12 10.91 -4.76
N ARG A 49 -5.69 9.70 -4.87
CA ARG A 49 -5.55 8.65 -3.86
C ARG A 49 -4.15 8.04 -3.85
N ARG A 50 -3.47 7.99 -4.99
CA ARG A 50 -2.06 7.56 -5.08
C ARG A 50 -1.14 8.57 -4.39
N ALA A 51 -1.25 9.86 -4.74
CA ALA A 51 -0.50 10.92 -4.08
C ALA A 51 -0.71 10.91 -2.55
N LEU A 52 -1.97 10.82 -2.11
CA LEU A 52 -2.28 10.71 -0.68
C LEU A 52 -1.69 9.45 -0.03
N ALA A 53 -1.65 8.32 -0.73
CA ALA A 53 -1.03 7.11 -0.18
C ALA A 53 0.48 7.29 0.05
N GLU A 54 1.19 7.99 -0.84
CA GLU A 54 2.62 8.30 -0.71
C GLU A 54 2.87 9.23 0.49
N GLU A 55 2.05 10.27 0.65
CA GLU A 55 2.08 11.15 1.84
C GLU A 55 1.86 10.37 3.14
N LEU A 56 0.97 9.37 3.11
CA LEU A 56 0.67 8.47 4.22
C LEU A 56 1.68 7.31 4.36
N GLY A 57 2.75 7.29 3.57
CA GLY A 57 3.87 6.37 3.75
C GLY A 57 3.86 5.11 2.90
N ALA A 58 3.06 5.06 1.83
CA ALA A 58 3.33 4.11 0.75
C ALA A 58 4.69 4.46 0.13
N THR A 59 5.53 3.45 -0.10
CA THR A 59 6.83 3.61 -0.76
C THR A 59 6.70 3.72 -2.27
N ALA A 60 5.61 3.18 -2.82
CA ALA A 60 5.27 3.30 -4.24
C ALA A 60 3.75 3.17 -4.42
N THR A 61 3.26 3.68 -5.55
CA THR A 61 1.86 3.50 -5.94
C THR A 61 1.74 3.13 -7.40
N ILE A 62 0.72 2.34 -7.72
CA ILE A 62 0.51 1.85 -9.08
C ILE A 62 -0.92 2.12 -9.55
N TYR A 63 -1.03 2.46 -10.84
CA TYR A 63 -2.29 2.39 -11.56
C TYR A 63 -2.39 1.03 -12.25
N PRO A 64 -3.26 0.11 -11.80
CA PRO A 64 -3.27 -1.28 -12.28
C PRO A 64 -3.60 -1.47 -13.78
N SER A 65 -4.00 -0.41 -14.49
CA SER A 65 -4.27 -0.47 -15.94
C SER A 65 -3.32 0.37 -16.78
N ALA A 66 -2.24 0.91 -16.19
CA ALA A 66 -1.21 1.65 -16.94
C ALA A 66 -0.24 0.74 -17.70
N GLY A 67 -0.14 -0.54 -17.33
CA GLY A 67 0.84 -1.49 -17.87
C GLY A 67 0.99 -2.70 -16.96
N ASP A 68 2.09 -3.45 -17.10
CA ASP A 68 2.40 -4.60 -16.25
C ASP A 68 2.72 -4.15 -14.81
N PRO A 69 1.90 -4.54 -13.81
CA PRO A 69 2.12 -4.20 -12.41
C PRO A 69 3.43 -4.74 -11.85
N ILE A 70 3.91 -5.88 -12.35
CA ILE A 70 5.14 -6.53 -11.85
C ILE A 70 6.36 -5.74 -12.31
N ALA A 71 6.39 -5.33 -13.58
CA ALA A 71 7.44 -4.46 -14.10
C ALA A 71 7.49 -3.10 -13.39
N ALA A 72 6.38 -2.62 -12.83
CA ALA A 72 6.30 -1.33 -12.14
C ALA A 72 6.86 -1.34 -10.69
N ILE A 73 7.15 -2.52 -10.12
CA ILE A 73 7.59 -2.70 -8.73
C ILE A 73 8.93 -3.45 -8.59
N ALA A 74 9.52 -3.86 -9.72
CA ALA A 74 10.86 -4.46 -9.80
C ALA A 74 11.94 -3.39 -9.73
#